data_AF-A0A7X6ZH84-F1
#
_entry.id   AF-A0A7X6ZH84-F1
#
_cell.length_a   1.000
_cell.length_b   1.000
_cell.length_c   1.000
_cell.angle_alpha   90.00
_cell.angle_beta   90.00
_cell.angle_gamma   90.00
#
_symmetry.space_group_name_H-M   'P 1'
#
loop_
_entity.id
_entity.type
_entity.pdbx_description
1 polymer ?
#
loop_
_entity_poly.entity_id
_entity_poly.type
_entity_poly.pdbx_seq_one_letter_code
_entity_poly.pdbx_strand_id
1 'polypeptide(L)'
;AGGQGTAANTEIQKAGDGGPGVTSDITGDLTFYGGGGGAGGGRTNFEVGVGGIGGGGNGGSPDFAFPLNKGSDGQPYTGGGGGGGGNNVNIGGAGGSGIVLIRYEYKVVQEGTIFLLR
;
A
#
# COMPACT_ATOMS: atom_id res chain seq x y z
N ALA A 1 -0.85 -3.89 8.50
CA ALA A 1 0.33 -3.19 7.98
C ALA A 1 -0.18 -2.19 6.96
N GLY A 2 0.23 -0.92 7.10
CA GLY A 2 -0.38 0.21 6.41
C GLY A 2 -1.31 1.03 7.29
N GLY A 3 -1.16 2.36 7.18
CA GLY A 3 -2.00 3.34 7.85
C GLY A 3 -3.44 3.24 7.38
N GLN A 4 -4.34 3.59 8.29
CA GLN A 4 -5.76 3.70 7.97
C GLN A 4 -5.96 4.81 6.93
N GLY A 5 -6.76 4.53 5.90
CA GLY A 5 -7.16 5.54 4.93
C GLY A 5 -8.14 6.56 5.52
N THR A 6 -8.44 7.58 4.73
CA THR A 6 -9.44 8.59 5.10
C THR A 6 -10.85 8.14 4.72
N ALA A 7 -11.86 8.70 5.38
CA ALA A 7 -13.24 8.54 4.94
C ALA A 7 -13.50 9.36 3.67
N ALA A 8 -14.51 8.96 2.90
CA ALA A 8 -14.97 9.77 1.77
C ALA A 8 -15.52 11.12 2.23
N ASN A 9 -15.27 12.17 1.45
CA ASN A 9 -15.86 13.50 1.61
C ASN A 9 -16.92 13.71 0.53
N THR A 10 -18.19 13.72 0.95
CA THR A 10 -19.33 13.86 0.03
C THR A 10 -19.59 15.30 -0.41
N GLU A 11 -19.08 16.31 0.31
CA GLU A 11 -19.25 17.72 -0.03
C GLU A 11 -18.43 18.09 -1.28
N ILE A 12 -17.18 17.62 -1.33
CA ILE A 12 -16.28 17.82 -2.47
C ILE A 12 -16.28 16.64 -3.45
N GLN A 13 -17.13 15.63 -3.21
CA GLN A 13 -17.25 14.44 -4.05
C GLN A 13 -15.91 13.69 -4.21
N LYS A 14 -15.20 13.45 -3.11
CA LYS A 14 -13.91 12.74 -3.10
C LYS A 14 -13.98 11.46 -2.27
N ALA A 15 -13.55 10.34 -2.84
CA ALA A 15 -13.43 9.07 -2.13
C ALA A 15 -12.21 9.07 -1.19
N GLY A 16 -12.22 8.17 -0.21
CA GLY A 16 -11.16 8.10 0.80
C GLY A 16 -9.80 7.71 0.21
N ASP A 17 -8.76 8.47 0.56
CA ASP A 17 -7.37 8.15 0.19
C ASP A 17 -6.84 7.01 1.09
N GLY A 18 -5.93 6.21 0.57
CA GLY A 18 -5.24 5.17 1.32
C GLY A 18 -4.26 5.75 2.33
N GLY A 19 -4.13 5.11 3.50
CA GLY A 19 -3.24 5.58 4.54
C GLY A 19 -1.76 5.25 4.26
N PRO A 20 -0.83 6.02 4.83
CA PRO A 20 0.60 5.85 4.57
C PRO A 20 1.14 4.53 5.12
N GLY A 21 2.11 3.95 4.43
CA GLY A 21 2.85 2.77 4.86
C GLY A 21 3.82 3.04 6.02
N VAL A 22 4.50 1.98 6.45
CA VAL A 22 5.57 2.01 7.43
C VAL A 22 6.89 2.40 6.76
N THR A 23 7.70 3.22 7.42
CA THR A 23 9.01 3.62 6.94
C THR A 23 10.12 2.66 7.36
N SER A 24 11.13 2.50 6.52
CA SER A 24 12.40 1.87 6.85
C SER A 24 13.53 2.49 6.05
N ASP A 25 14.67 2.70 6.71
CA ASP A 25 15.91 3.26 6.17
C ASP A 25 17.03 2.21 6.07
N ILE A 26 16.70 0.92 6.10
CA ILE A 26 17.67 -0.18 6.18
C ILE A 26 18.68 -0.21 5.01
N THR A 27 18.33 0.37 3.86
CA THR A 27 19.20 0.47 2.68
C THR A 27 20.00 1.78 2.62
N GLY A 28 19.88 2.64 3.63
CA GLY A 28 20.44 4.00 3.64
C GLY A 28 19.49 5.08 3.10
N ASP A 29 18.44 4.68 2.39
CA ASP A 29 17.38 5.56 1.88
C ASP A 29 16.06 5.28 2.60
N LEU A 30 15.33 6.35 2.97
CA LEU A 30 14.01 6.23 3.58
C LEU A 30 13.01 5.67 2.56
N THR A 31 12.59 4.43 2.78
CA THR A 31 11.64 3.71 1.93
C THR A 31 10.33 3.44 2.70
N PHE A 32 9.20 3.42 2.00
CA PHE A 32 7.88 3.17 2.58
C PHE A 32 7.31 1.84 2.09
N TYR A 33 6.65 1.12 2.98
CA TYR A 33 6.08 -0.19 2.70
C TYR A 33 4.70 -0.36 3.33
N GLY A 34 3.83 -1.07 2.62
CA GLY A 34 2.51 -1.44 3.10
C GLY A 34 1.50 -0.30 3.03
N GLY A 35 1.58 0.61 2.06
CA GLY A 35 0.57 1.68 1.91
C GLY A 35 -0.84 1.11 1.69
N GLY A 36 -1.86 1.73 2.29
CA GLY A 36 -3.26 1.33 2.11
C GLY A 36 -3.79 1.67 0.70
N GLY A 37 -4.76 0.91 0.20
CA GLY A 37 -5.42 1.24 -1.07
C GLY A 37 -6.39 2.42 -0.94
N GLY A 38 -6.56 3.19 -2.02
CA GLY A 38 -7.57 4.24 -2.12
C GLY A 38 -8.96 3.68 -2.44
N ALA A 39 -10.01 4.33 -1.95
CA ALA A 39 -11.39 3.91 -2.19
C ALA A 39 -11.87 4.28 -3.61
N GLY A 40 -12.74 3.45 -4.19
CA GLY A 40 -13.38 3.75 -5.46
C GLY A 40 -14.48 4.81 -5.35
N GLY A 41 -14.73 5.51 -6.46
CA GLY A 41 -15.77 6.53 -6.55
C GLY A 41 -17.11 5.94 -6.97
N GLY A 42 -18.12 5.96 -6.10
CA GLY A 42 -19.46 5.39 -6.34
C GLY A 42 -20.28 6.04 -7.47
N ARG A 43 -19.91 7.23 -7.94
CA ARG A 43 -20.65 8.06 -8.91
C ARG A 43 -19.69 8.75 -9.88
N THR A 44 -20.13 9.02 -11.11
CA THR A 44 -19.28 9.49 -12.23
C THR A 44 -18.56 10.82 -11.97
N ASN A 45 -19.04 11.60 -11.00
CA ASN A 45 -18.46 12.86 -10.57
C ASN A 45 -17.63 12.76 -9.28
N PHE A 46 -17.43 11.56 -8.75
CA PHE A 46 -16.64 11.33 -7.54
C PHE A 46 -15.16 11.14 -7.90
N GLU A 47 -14.29 12.02 -7.41
CA GLU A 47 -12.84 11.82 -7.46
C GLU A 47 -12.48 10.55 -6.69
N VAL A 48 -11.68 9.69 -7.30
CA VAL A 48 -11.27 8.41 -6.70
C VAL A 48 -10.19 8.65 -5.65
N GLY A 49 -10.14 7.77 -4.65
CA GLY A 49 -9.12 7.82 -3.62
C GLY A 49 -7.75 7.45 -4.18
N VAL A 50 -6.73 8.20 -3.80
CA VAL A 50 -5.33 7.90 -4.15
C VAL A 50 -4.80 6.84 -3.18
N GLY A 51 -4.00 5.91 -3.69
CA GLY A 51 -3.31 4.91 -2.87
C GLY A 51 -2.28 5.56 -1.94
N GLY A 52 -2.13 4.98 -0.75
CA GLY A 52 -1.18 5.44 0.24
C GLY A 52 0.27 5.22 -0.16
N ILE A 53 1.15 6.12 0.30
CA ILE A 53 2.60 5.99 0.13
C ILE A 53 3.06 4.64 0.69
N GLY A 54 3.96 3.94 -0.02
CA GLY A 54 4.30 2.55 0.26
C GLY A 54 3.57 1.54 -0.61
N GLY A 55 3.09 1.98 -1.78
CA GLY A 55 2.61 1.13 -2.86
C GLY A 55 1.13 0.75 -2.79
N GLY A 56 0.30 1.58 -2.16
CA GLY A 56 -1.16 1.40 -2.25
C GLY A 56 -1.66 1.67 -3.67
N GLY A 57 -2.64 0.90 -4.13
CA GLY A 57 -3.34 1.14 -5.39
C GLY A 57 -4.40 2.24 -5.27
N ASN A 58 -4.56 3.06 -6.31
CA ASN A 58 -5.65 4.02 -6.47
C ASN A 58 -7.00 3.31 -6.67
N GLY A 59 -8.08 3.94 -6.19
CA GLY A 59 -9.45 3.48 -6.40
C GLY A 59 -9.90 3.57 -7.86
N GLY A 60 -10.89 2.76 -8.21
CA GLY A 60 -11.52 2.74 -9.52
C GLY A 60 -12.62 3.80 -9.65
N SER A 61 -12.84 4.26 -10.88
CA SER A 61 -13.96 5.14 -11.24
C SER A 61 -15.16 4.29 -11.65
N PRO A 62 -16.40 4.78 -11.53
CA PRO A 62 -17.61 4.01 -11.86
C PRO A 62 -17.93 4.04 -13.36
N ASP A 63 -16.94 4.33 -14.20
CA ASP A 63 -17.12 4.40 -15.64
C ASP A 63 -17.61 3.04 -16.20
N PHE A 64 -18.68 3.13 -16.99
CA PHE A 64 -19.28 2.00 -17.71
C PHE A 64 -18.67 1.85 -19.11
N ALA A 65 -17.74 2.73 -19.50
CA ALA A 65 -16.92 2.55 -20.69
C ALA A 65 -16.04 1.31 -20.53
N PHE A 66 -15.99 0.49 -21.57
CA PHE A 66 -15.12 -0.67 -21.62
C PHE A 66 -13.76 -0.28 -22.22
N PRO A 67 -12.64 -0.69 -21.59
CA PRO A 67 -12.55 -1.51 -20.39
C PRO A 67 -12.88 -0.75 -19.09
N LEU A 68 -13.59 -1.42 -18.17
CA LEU A 68 -14.00 -0.84 -16.89
C LEU A 68 -12.80 -0.27 -16.12
N ASN A 69 -12.97 0.93 -15.55
CA ASN A 69 -11.99 1.53 -14.65
C ASN A 69 -12.00 0.83 -13.28
N LYS A 70 -11.30 -0.30 -13.22
CA LYS A 70 -11.06 -1.07 -11.99
C LYS A 70 -10.14 -0.32 -11.03
N GLY A 71 -10.20 -0.69 -9.75
CA GLY A 71 -9.16 -0.29 -8.80
C GLY A 71 -7.80 -0.82 -9.27
N SER A 72 -6.75 -0.04 -9.06
CA SER A 72 -5.39 -0.46 -9.42
C SER A 72 -4.82 -1.39 -8.34
N ASP A 73 -3.99 -2.33 -8.77
CA ASP A 73 -3.30 -3.25 -7.87
C ASP A 73 -2.28 -2.49 -7.02
N GLY A 74 -2.03 -2.99 -5.81
CA GLY A 74 -0.92 -2.54 -5.00
C GLY A 74 0.41 -2.83 -5.69
N GLN A 75 1.40 -1.96 -5.48
CA GLN A 75 2.72 -2.10 -6.08
C GLN A 75 3.38 -3.42 -5.63
N PRO A 76 3.96 -4.21 -6.54
CA PRO A 76 4.71 -5.39 -6.17
C PRO A 76 5.85 -5.08 -5.20
N TYR A 77 6.13 -6.00 -4.28
CA TYR A 77 7.23 -5.94 -3.31
C TYR A 77 7.15 -4.79 -2.31
N THR A 78 5.95 -4.26 -2.07
CA THR A 78 5.76 -3.25 -1.02
C THR A 78 4.83 -3.71 0.09
N GLY A 79 4.04 -4.76 -0.11
CA GLY A 79 2.95 -5.16 0.77
C GLY A 79 1.74 -4.20 0.75
N GLY A 80 1.65 -3.32 -0.25
CA GLY A 80 0.58 -2.33 -0.36
C GLY A 80 -0.79 -2.94 -0.67
N GLY A 81 -1.85 -2.31 -0.20
CA GLY A 81 -3.24 -2.70 -0.47
C GLY A 81 -3.68 -2.30 -1.88
N GLY A 82 -4.54 -3.11 -2.51
CA GLY A 82 -5.18 -2.74 -3.78
C GLY A 82 -6.30 -1.71 -3.60
N GLY A 83 -6.55 -0.90 -4.62
CA GLY A 83 -7.61 0.12 -4.59
C GLY A 83 -9.02 -0.47 -4.69
N GLY A 84 -10.01 0.19 -4.09
CA GLY A 84 -11.41 -0.21 -4.16
C GLY A 84 -12.00 -0.04 -5.56
N GLY A 85 -12.97 -0.87 -5.93
CA GLY A 85 -13.74 -0.71 -7.17
C GLY A 85 -14.68 0.50 -7.11
N GLY A 86 -14.95 1.13 -8.26
CA GLY A 86 -15.79 2.33 -8.34
C GLY A 86 -17.29 2.07 -8.20
N ASN A 87 -17.79 0.91 -8.62
CA ASN A 87 -19.20 0.56 -8.53
C ASN A 87 -19.34 -0.96 -8.34
N ASN A 88 -20.57 -1.45 -8.30
CA ASN A 88 -20.90 -2.85 -8.00
C ASN A 88 -20.35 -3.85 -9.03
N VAL A 89 -19.96 -3.38 -10.22
CA VAL A 89 -19.45 -4.21 -11.32
C VAL A 89 -17.93 -4.05 -11.51
N ASN A 90 -17.33 -2.99 -10.97
CA ASN A 90 -15.90 -2.74 -11.08
C ASN A 90 -15.18 -3.46 -9.93
N ILE A 91 -14.22 -4.31 -10.30
CA ILE A 91 -13.44 -5.08 -9.34
C ILE A 91 -12.38 -4.17 -8.71
N GLY A 92 -12.11 -4.37 -7.42
CA GLY A 92 -10.95 -3.74 -6.76
C GLY A 92 -9.62 -4.31 -7.29
N GLY A 93 -8.53 -3.60 -7.03
CA GLY A 93 -7.19 -4.10 -7.30
C GLY A 93 -6.76 -5.18 -6.30
N ALA A 94 -5.87 -6.05 -6.71
CA ALA A 94 -5.20 -7.00 -5.84
C ALA A 94 -4.19 -6.29 -4.93
N GLY A 95 -3.94 -6.85 -3.75
CA GLY A 95 -2.82 -6.41 -2.91
C GLY A 95 -1.46 -6.78 -3.52
N GLY A 96 -0.45 -5.95 -3.28
CA GLY A 96 0.93 -6.24 -3.65
C GLY A 96 1.53 -7.37 -2.79
N SER A 97 2.57 -8.02 -3.30
CA SER A 97 3.32 -9.02 -2.54
C SER A 97 3.90 -8.40 -1.25
N GLY A 98 3.78 -9.12 -0.15
CA GLY A 98 4.28 -8.70 1.16
C GLY A 98 5.82 -8.65 1.23
N ILE A 99 6.31 -8.01 2.28
CA ILE A 99 7.75 -7.94 2.58
C ILE A 99 8.03 -8.35 4.03
N VAL A 100 9.28 -8.73 4.29
CA VAL A 100 9.78 -8.99 5.64
C VAL A 100 11.06 -8.19 5.82
N LEU A 101 11.11 -7.37 6.86
CA LEU A 101 12.35 -6.72 7.30
C LEU A 101 12.90 -7.47 8.51
N ILE A 102 14.14 -7.96 8.36
CA ILE A 102 14.81 -8.73 9.42
C ILE A 102 15.96 -7.89 9.97
N ARG A 103 15.85 -7.51 11.24
CA ARG A 103 16.96 -6.96 12.02
C ARG A 103 17.50 -8.07 12.91
N TYR A 104 18.79 -8.34 12.80
CA TYR A 104 19.48 -9.31 13.65
C TYR A 104 20.79 -8.72 14.15
N GLU A 105 21.15 -9.10 15.38
CA GLU A 105 22.47 -8.83 15.94
C GLU A 105 23.41 -9.96 15.52
N TYR A 106 24.64 -9.61 15.16
CA TYR A 106 25.70 -10.58 14.93
C TYR A 106 26.93 -10.17 15.72
N LYS A 107 27.63 -11.17 16.26
CA LYS A 107 28.96 -10.96 16.85
C LYS A 107 29.99 -11.07 15.74
N VAL A 108 30.79 -10.02 15.55
CA VAL A 108 32.02 -10.14 14.76
C VAL A 108 32.99 -10.96 15.59
N VAL A 109 33.32 -12.15 15.12
CA VAL A 109 34.39 -12.96 15.71
C VAL A 109 35.69 -12.54 15.01
N GLN A 110 36.58 -11.86 15.74
CA GLN A 110 37.89 -11.52 15.22
C GLN A 110 38.76 -12.78 15.17
N GLU A 111 39.67 -12.85 14.21
CA GLU A 111 40.64 -13.95 14.11
C GLU A 111 41.39 -14.11 15.46
N GLY A 112 41.44 -15.33 15.99
CA GLY A 112 42.02 -15.60 17.32
C GLY A 112 41.06 -15.49 18.52
N THR A 113 39.78 -15.16 18.32
CA THR A 113 38.78 -15.19 19.40
C THR A 113 38.45 -16.65 19.78
N ILE A 114 38.88 -17.09 20.97
CA ILE A 114 38.51 -18.39 21.53
C ILE A 114 37.28 -18.21 22.44
N PHE A 115 36.17 -18.86 22.10
CA PHE A 115 35.02 -18.96 23.00
C PHE A 115 35.18 -20.19 23.90
N LEU A 116 35.32 -20.00 25.22
CA LEU A 116 35.10 -21.08 26.17
C LEU A 116 33.60 -21.29 26.37
N LEU A 117 33.09 -22.45 25.94
CA LEU A 117 31.75 -22.91 26.30
C LEU A 117 31.81 -23.46 27.74
N ARG A 118 30.89 -23.02 28.59
CA ARG A 118 30.67 -23.59 29.93
C ARG A 118 29.59 -24.65 29.88
#